data_AF-A0A1B0ZKT2-F1
#
_entry.id   AF-A0A1B0ZKT2-F1
#
_cell.length_a   1.000
_cell.length_b   1.000
_cell.length_c   1.000
_cell.angle_alpha   90.00
_cell.angle_beta   90.00
_cell.angle_gamma   90.00
#
_symmetry.space_group_name_H-M   'P 1'
#
loop_
_entity.id
_entity.type
_entity.pdbx_description
1 polymer ?
#
loop_
_entity_poly.entity_id
_entity_poly.type
_entity_poly.pdbx_seq_one_letter_code
_entity_poly.pdbx_strand_id
1 'polypeptide(L)' 'MYGWLYRIIPGPWWVKVLVLLILFAALVVLLFGWVFPVIAPYMPFNQGTVSALAAY' A
#
# COMPACT_ATOMS: atom_id res chain seq x y z
N MET A 1 35.77 13.69 9.30
CA MET A 1 35.41 13.27 7.92
C MET A 1 34.17 12.37 7.94
N TYR A 2 32.98 12.98 7.99
CA TYR A 2 31.63 12.42 7.72
C TYR A 2 30.60 13.57 7.58
N GLY A 3 30.97 14.80 7.99
CA GLY A 3 30.08 15.96 8.04
C GLY A 3 29.56 16.51 6.71
N TRP A 4 30.09 16.10 5.56
CA TRP A 4 29.56 16.54 4.25
C TRP A 4 28.28 15.78 3.87
N LEU A 5 28.15 14.51 4.29
CA LEU A 5 26.99 13.67 3.98
C LEU A 5 25.76 14.01 4.83
N TYR A 6 25.96 14.50 6.06
CA TYR A 6 24.90 14.99 6.95
C TYR A 6 24.37 16.38 6.61
N ARG A 7 25.00 17.10 5.67
CA ARG A 7 24.64 18.46 5.28
C ARG A 7 23.69 18.56 4.08
N ILE A 8 23.65 17.54 3.24
CA ILE A 8 22.83 17.51 2.01
C ILE A 8 21.40 17.03 2.30
N ILE A 9 21.17 16.43 3.46
CA ILE A 9 19.90 15.79 3.77
C ILE A 9 19.35 16.41 5.06
N PRO A 10 18.30 17.26 4.98
CA PRO A 10 17.70 17.88 6.15
C PRO A 10 16.90 16.81 6.90
N GLY A 11 17.58 16.01 7.72
CA GLY A 11 16.91 14.99 8.53
C GLY A 11 17.86 13.89 8.98
N PRO A 12 17.97 13.62 10.30
CA PRO A 12 18.66 12.44 10.81
C PRO A 12 18.03 11.15 10.26
N TRP A 13 18.80 10.05 10.25
CA TRP A 13 18.45 8.78 9.58
C TRP A 13 17.03 8.27 9.89
N TRP A 14 16.51 8.51 11.09
CA TRP A 14 15.15 8.18 11.51
C TRP A 14 14.06 8.95 10.76
N VAL A 15 14.31 10.19 10.34
CA VAL A 15 13.34 10.99 9.56
C VAL A 15 13.14 10.38 8.17
N LYS A 16 14.21 9.90 7.53
CA LYS A 16 14.10 9.20 6.25
C LYS A 16 13.29 7.91 6.37
N VAL A 17 13.54 7.13 7.42
CA VAL A 17 12.79 5.91 7.72
C VAL A 17 11.32 6.24 7.92
N LEU A 18 11.02 7.30 8.69
CA LEU A 18 9.66 7.74 8.96
C LEU A 18 8.93 8.18 7.70
N VAL A 19 9.58 8.94 6.81
CA VAL A 19 9.01 9.33 5.50
C VAL A 19 8.74 8.11 4.63
N LEU A 20 9.66 7.14 4.58
CA LEU A 20 9.48 5.90 3.82
C LEU A 20 8.30 5.07 4.35
N LEU A 21 8.16 5.01 5.67
CA LEU A 21 7.08 4.29 6.36
C LEU A 21 5.73 4.96 6.10
N ILE A 22 5.67 6.29 6.12
CA ILE A 22 4.46 7.05 5.76
C ILE A 22 4.09 6.81 4.29
N LEU A 23 5.04 6.86 3.36
CA LEU A 23 4.80 6.57 1.94
C LEU A 23 4.27 5.14 1.75
N PHE A 24 4.85 4.18 2.46
CA PHE A 24 4.39 2.80 2.42
C PHE A 24 2.97 2.65 2.97
N ALA A 25 2.67 3.26 4.12
CA ALA A 25 1.33 3.26 4.69
C ALA A 25 0.30 3.92 3.76
N ALA A 26 0.66 5.03 3.13
CA ALA A 26 -0.18 5.70 2.14
C ALA A 26 -0.46 4.80 0.93
N LEU A 27 0.54 4.07 0.44
CA LEU A 27 0.37 3.04 -0.61
C LEU A 27 -0.59 1.95 -0.15
N VAL A 28 -0.42 1.39 1.05
CA VAL A 28 -1.32 0.35 1.58
C VAL A 28 -2.76 0.86 1.63
N VAL A 29 -3.00 2.05 2.17
CA VAL A 29 -4.33 2.66 2.23
C VAL A 29 -4.91 2.88 0.82
N LEU A 30 -4.09 3.36 -0.12
CA LEU A 30 -4.53 3.60 -1.49
C LEU A 30 -4.88 2.29 -2.21
N LEU A 31 -4.05 1.26 -2.05
CA LEU A 31 -4.31 -0.05 -2.63
C LEU A 31 -5.58 -0.67 -2.05
N PHE A 32 -5.70 -0.77 -0.73
CA PHE A 32 -6.88 -1.39 -0.11
C PHE A 32 -8.16 -0.56 -0.25
N GLY A 33 -8.06 0.77 -0.23
CA GLY A 33 -9.20 1.68 -0.30
C GLY A 33 -9.75 1.89 -1.72
N TRP A 34 -8.89 1.87 -2.74
CA TRP A 34 -9.31 2.14 -4.13
C TRP A 34 -8.96 1.03 -5.12
N VAL A 35 -7.75 0.49 -5.07
CA VAL A 35 -7.29 -0.47 -6.10
C VAL A 35 -8.00 -1.82 -5.93
N PHE A 36 -8.06 -2.36 -4.72
CA PHE A 36 -8.75 -3.61 -4.42
C PHE A 36 -10.24 -3.60 -4.81
N PRO A 37 -11.06 -2.59 -4.44
CA PRO A 37 -12.47 -2.59 -4.85
C PRO A 37 -12.67 -2.49 -6.37
N VAL A 38 -11.74 -1.86 -7.10
CA VAL A 38 -11.77 -1.83 -8.56
C VAL A 38 -11.37 -3.18 -9.16
N ILE A 39 -10.40 -3.89 -8.57
CA ILE A 39 -9.92 -5.18 -9.11
C ILE A 39 -10.79 -6.36 -8.67
N ALA A 40 -11.42 -6.29 -7.49
CA ALA A 40 -12.24 -7.36 -6.92
C ALA A 40 -13.28 -7.98 -7.87
N PRO A 41 -13.98 -7.22 -8.74
CA PRO A 41 -14.91 -7.78 -9.72
C PRO A 41 -14.25 -8.62 -10.82
N TYR A 42 -12.98 -8.37 -11.13
CA TYR A 42 -12.23 -9.10 -12.15
C TYR A 42 -11.56 -10.37 -11.60
N MET A 43 -11.62 -10.59 -10.29
CA MET A 43 -11.01 -11.74 -9.66
C MET A 43 -11.90 -12.99 -9.83
N PRO A 44 -11.40 -14.08 -10.45
CA PRO A 44 -12.20 -15.27 -10.77
C PRO A 44 -12.65 -16.08 -9.53
N PHE A 45 -12.15 -15.73 -8.35
CA PHE A 45 -12.49 -16.34 -7.06
C PHE A 45 -13.57 -15.57 -6.27
N ASN A 46 -14.07 -14.45 -6.79
CA ASN A 46 -15.11 -13.66 -6.11
C ASN A 46 -16.52 -14.25 -6.27
N GLN A 47 -16.67 -15.35 -7.03
CA GLN A 47 -17.90 -16.13 -7.10
C GLN A 47 -17.95 -17.11 -5.93
N GLY A 48 -18.59 -16.71 -4.84
CA GLY A 48 -18.86 -17.61 -3.71
C GLY A 48 -19.74 -18.78 -4.16
N THR A 49 -19.47 -19.98 -3.67
CA THR A 49 -20.25 -21.19 -3.95
C THR A 49 -21.75 -21.02 -3.62
N VAL A 50 -22.07 -20.16 -2.65
CA VAL A 50 -23.45 -19.77 -2.27
C VAL A 50 -24.18 -18.94 -3.35
N SER A 51 -23.48 -18.07 -4.09
CA SER A 51 -24.07 -17.32 -5.21
C SER A 51 -24.32 -18.19 -6.45
N ALA A 52 -23.53 -19.25 -6.66
CA ALA A 52 -23.75 -20.23 -7.72
C ALA A 52 -24.92 -21.18 -7.41
N LEU A 53 -25.17 -21.43 -6.12
CA LEU A 53 -26.24 -22.30 -5.62
C LEU A 53 -27.64 -21.65 -5.72
N ALA A 54 -27.73 -20.33 -5.61
CA ALA A 54 -29.00 -19.60 -5.68
C ALA A 54 -29.50 -19.36 -7.12
N ALA A 55 -28.70 -19.74 -8.13
CA ALA A 55 -28.99 -19.55 -9.55
C ALA A 55 -29.63 -20.78 -10.23
N TYR A 56 -29.95 -21.83 -9.47
CA TYR A 56 -30.68 -23.01 -9.94
C TYR A 56 -32.08 -23.10 -9.30
#